data_AF-X0YTK1-F1
#
_entry.id   AF-X0YTK1-F1
#
_cell.length_a   1.000
_cell.length_b   1.000
_cell.length_c   1.000
_cell.angle_alpha   90.00
_cell.angle_beta   90.00
_cell.angle_gamma   90.00
#
_symmetry.space_group_name_H-M   'P 1'
#
loop_
_entity.id
_entity.type
_entity.pdbx_description
1 polymer ?
#
loop_
_entity_poly.entity_id
_entity_poly.type
_entity_poly.pdbx_seq_one_letter_code
_entity_poly.pdbx_strand_id
1 'polypeptide(L)'
;LIVAPGDRDDIMMAVALAQMSSQHRRICGLVLTGNLRSDPAILDLVKENTGFEFPILSVPTDTYNTVAAIRGLRVRIGPDDDDKIHAATAAVESYMNQGKLWDTLDLPESRPAKAGSFLETIVGKARECDKTIVFPEGEEPRTIRAAARLALGRVLQPILLGNPDRINTSAEIENVSLEGVQIIDPLASVQRERYAETVYEIRRHKRGSMTRETALQWIDESPIHYGTVMVQR
;
A
#
# COMPACT_ATOMS: atom_id res chain seq x y z
N LEU A 1 15.80 11.15 -3.57
CA LEU A 1 16.69 11.80 -2.59
C LEU A 1 17.35 12.99 -3.26
N ILE A 2 17.24 14.18 -2.67
CA ILE A 2 17.86 15.42 -3.16
C ILE A 2 18.91 15.85 -2.14
N VAL A 3 20.05 16.36 -2.61
CA VAL A 3 21.13 16.89 -1.77
C VAL A 3 21.43 18.30 -2.24
N ALA A 4 21.38 19.26 -1.32
CA ALA A 4 21.57 20.68 -1.63
C ALA A 4 22.23 21.43 -0.46
N PRO A 5 22.87 22.59 -0.70
CA PRO A 5 23.26 23.52 0.36
C PRO A 5 22.05 24.01 1.15
N GLY A 6 22.20 24.19 2.46
CA GLY A 6 21.10 24.60 3.34
C GLY A 6 20.61 26.04 3.19
N ASP A 7 21.33 26.90 2.45
CA ASP A 7 20.96 28.28 2.10
C ASP A 7 20.29 28.40 0.72
N ARG A 8 20.07 27.28 0.02
CA ARG A 8 19.42 27.26 -1.29
C ARG A 8 17.90 27.15 -1.16
N ASP A 9 17.31 28.27 -0.82
CA ASP A 9 15.86 28.43 -0.61
C ASP A 9 15.03 28.14 -1.87
N ASP A 10 15.59 28.41 -3.05
CA ASP A 10 15.01 28.07 -4.34
C ASP A 10 14.83 26.55 -4.50
N ILE A 11 15.78 25.75 -4.03
CA ILE A 11 15.68 24.28 -4.05
C ILE A 11 14.63 23.81 -3.06
N MET A 12 14.58 24.38 -1.85
CA MET A 12 13.54 24.08 -0.86
C MET A 12 12.14 24.32 -1.43
N MET A 13 11.92 25.46 -2.08
CA MET A 13 10.64 25.78 -2.71
C MET A 13 10.33 24.88 -3.91
N ALA A 14 11.32 24.58 -4.75
CA ALA A 14 11.13 23.66 -5.89
C ALA A 14 10.72 22.26 -5.43
N VAL A 15 11.35 21.77 -4.36
CA VAL A 15 11.02 20.48 -3.73
C VAL A 15 9.60 20.50 -3.15
N ALA A 16 9.25 21.58 -2.45
CA ALA A 16 7.93 21.78 -1.86
C ALA A 16 6.84 21.76 -2.96
N LEU A 17 7.04 22.50 -4.06
CA LEU A 17 6.13 22.52 -5.21
C LEU A 17 6.04 21.18 -5.95
N ALA A 18 7.18 20.49 -6.12
CA ALA A 18 7.21 19.19 -6.76
C ALA A 18 6.39 18.15 -5.97
N GLN A 19 6.36 18.25 -4.64
CA GLN A 19 5.54 17.38 -3.78
C GLN A 19 4.04 17.62 -3.95
N MET A 20 3.63 18.87 -4.19
CA MET A 20 2.21 19.23 -4.42
C MET A 20 1.68 18.73 -5.77
N SER A 21 2.56 18.32 -6.69
CA SER A 21 2.18 17.81 -8.01
C SER A 21 2.00 16.28 -7.97
N SER A 22 0.78 15.82 -8.20
CA SER A 22 0.43 14.39 -8.30
C SER A 22 1.04 13.66 -9.51
N GLN A 23 1.73 14.36 -10.41
CA GLN A 23 2.29 13.78 -11.64
C GLN A 23 3.77 13.38 -11.55
N HIS A 24 4.47 13.63 -10.44
CA HIS A 24 5.92 13.45 -10.35
C HIS A 24 6.32 12.32 -9.38
N ARG A 25 7.48 11.69 -9.64
CA ARG A 25 8.06 10.70 -8.71
C ARG A 25 8.25 11.37 -7.33
N ARG A 26 7.67 10.75 -6.31
CA ARG A 26 7.78 11.21 -4.91
C ARG A 26 9.22 11.39 -4.48
N ILE A 27 9.50 12.52 -3.86
CA ILE A 27 10.80 12.83 -3.31
C ILE A 27 10.96 12.05 -2.01
N CYS A 28 11.88 11.08 -1.99
CA CYS A 28 12.06 10.20 -0.82
C CYS A 28 12.80 10.86 0.36
N GLY A 29 13.24 12.12 0.23
CA GLY A 29 14.03 12.80 1.25
C GLY A 29 14.88 13.96 0.71
N LEU A 30 15.23 14.89 1.59
CA LEU A 30 16.08 16.04 1.32
C LEU A 30 17.22 16.14 2.33
N VAL A 31 18.45 16.32 1.85
CA VAL A 31 19.64 16.52 2.68
C VAL A 31 20.21 17.91 2.44
N LEU A 32 20.19 18.75 3.49
CA LEU A 32 20.72 20.10 3.51
C LEU A 32 22.16 20.09 4.06
N THR A 33 23.09 20.65 3.30
CA THR A 33 24.54 20.53 3.53
C THR A 33 25.16 21.82 4.04
N GLY A 34 26.34 21.69 4.67
CA GLY A 34 27.13 22.79 5.20
C GLY A 34 26.60 23.42 6.50
N ASN A 35 25.61 22.83 7.16
CA ASN A 35 24.87 23.43 8.29
C ASN A 35 24.35 24.85 8.02
N LEU A 36 24.19 25.19 6.74
CA LEU A 36 23.62 26.46 6.31
C LEU A 36 22.12 26.44 6.65
N ARG A 37 21.59 27.60 7.05
CA ARG A 37 20.17 27.74 7.40
C ARG A 37 19.48 28.58 6.35
N SER A 38 18.37 28.04 5.84
CA SER A 38 17.39 28.78 5.05
C SER A 38 16.83 29.96 5.83
N ASP A 39 16.33 30.96 5.10
CA ASP A 39 15.62 32.08 5.70
C ASP A 39 14.40 31.57 6.49
N PRO A 40 14.20 32.00 7.75
CA PRO A 40 13.04 31.61 8.56
C PRO A 40 11.69 31.82 7.86
N ALA A 41 11.54 32.90 7.07
CA ALA A 41 10.29 33.18 6.36
C ALA A 41 9.99 32.13 5.29
N ILE A 42 11.01 31.62 4.60
CA ILE A 42 10.86 30.53 3.62
C ILE A 42 10.53 29.22 4.33
N LEU A 43 11.19 28.94 5.46
CA LEU A 43 10.90 27.74 6.25
C LEU A 43 9.45 27.73 6.76
N ASP A 44 8.93 28.85 7.22
CA ASP A 44 7.55 28.96 7.69
C ASP A 44 6.56 28.80 6.54
N LEU A 45 6.81 29.46 5.39
CA LEU A 45 5.98 29.31 4.19
C LEU A 45 5.89 27.85 3.72
N VAL A 46 7.03 27.15 3.71
CA VAL A 46 7.11 25.76 3.27
C VAL A 46 6.40 24.83 4.27
N LYS A 47 6.58 25.05 5.59
CA LYS A 47 5.88 24.27 6.63
C LYS A 47 4.37 24.42 6.54
N GLU A 48 3.86 25.63 6.34
CA GLU A 48 2.43 25.92 6.29
C GLU A 48 1.75 25.28 5.08
N ASN A 49 2.44 25.17 3.94
CA ASN A 49 1.82 24.82 2.67
C ASN A 49 2.15 23.41 2.14
N THR A 50 3.22 22.76 2.62
CA THR A 50 3.70 21.51 1.99
C THR A 50 3.84 20.32 2.93
N GLY A 51 3.62 20.51 4.24
CA GLY A 51 3.51 19.43 5.22
C GLY A 51 4.49 18.29 4.98
N PHE A 52 5.79 18.60 4.78
CA PHE A 52 6.79 17.68 4.25
C PHE A 52 6.60 16.23 4.73
N GLU A 53 6.07 15.38 3.86
CA GLU A 53 5.81 13.96 4.16
C GLU A 53 7.07 13.08 4.02
N PHE A 54 8.24 13.70 3.88
CA PHE A 54 9.52 13.00 3.75
C PHE A 54 10.57 13.58 4.70
N PRO A 55 11.58 12.78 5.10
CA PRO A 55 12.60 13.22 6.03
C PRO A 55 13.49 14.31 5.43
N ILE A 56 13.70 15.38 6.21
CA ILE A 56 14.68 16.44 5.94
C ILE A 56 15.81 16.31 6.96
N LEU A 57 17.05 16.19 6.47
CA LEU A 57 18.24 16.04 7.30
C LEU A 57 19.19 17.20 7.01
N SER A 58 19.76 17.79 8.07
CA SER A 58 20.85 18.76 7.94
C SER A 58 22.17 18.13 8.36
N VAL A 59 23.21 18.33 7.55
CA VAL A 59 24.55 17.78 7.80
C VAL A 59 25.61 18.89 7.70
N PRO A 60 26.69 18.80 8.50
CA PRO A 60 27.75 19.81 8.50
C PRO A 60 28.66 19.75 7.27
N THR A 61 28.72 18.62 6.57
CA THR A 61 29.58 18.43 5.40
C THR A 61 29.04 19.16 4.18
N ASP A 62 29.92 19.58 3.27
CA ASP A 62 29.51 20.17 1.99
C ASP A 62 28.78 19.16 1.07
N THR A 63 28.18 19.67 -0.02
CA THR A 63 27.44 18.86 -1.00
C THR A 63 28.27 17.71 -1.56
N TYR A 64 29.54 17.95 -1.91
CA TYR A 64 30.37 16.95 -2.56
C TYR A 64 30.68 15.79 -1.63
N ASN A 65 31.17 16.09 -0.42
CA ASN A 65 31.50 15.10 0.60
C ASN A 65 30.26 14.33 1.09
N THR A 66 29.12 15.02 1.21
CA THR A 66 27.85 14.38 1.57
C THR A 66 27.43 13.37 0.50
N VAL A 67 27.47 13.74 -0.78
CA VAL A 67 27.14 12.83 -1.89
C VAL A 67 28.12 11.65 -1.95
N ALA A 68 29.41 11.89 -1.72
CA ALA A 68 30.41 10.82 -1.66
C ALA A 68 30.12 9.82 -0.53
N ALA A 69 29.78 10.31 0.66
CA ALA A 69 29.41 9.46 1.80
C ALA A 69 28.13 8.66 1.54
N ILE A 70 27.10 9.28 0.95
CA ILE A 70 25.84 8.60 0.58
C ILE A 70 26.11 7.48 -0.43
N ARG A 71 26.98 7.69 -1.42
CA ARG A 71 27.35 6.66 -2.41
C ARG A 71 28.04 5.44 -1.79
N GLY A 72 28.79 5.64 -0.71
CA GLY A 72 29.46 4.56 0.02
C GLY A 72 28.56 3.82 1.01
N LEU A 73 27.32 4.29 1.20
CA LEU A 73 26.43 3.81 2.25
C LEU A 73 25.88 2.43 1.89
N ARG A 74 26.25 1.41 2.68
CA ARG A 74 25.66 0.07 2.55
C ARG A 74 24.39 0.00 3.39
N VAL A 75 23.25 0.12 2.72
CA VAL A 75 21.94 -0.08 3.36
C VAL A 75 21.77 -1.57 3.67
N ARG A 76 21.45 -1.89 4.92
CA ARG A 76 21.07 -3.25 5.36
C ARG A 76 19.60 -3.24 5.74
N ILE A 77 18.97 -4.41 5.63
CA ILE A 77 17.63 -4.63 6.17
C ILE A 77 17.78 -4.78 7.68
N GLY A 78 17.24 -3.83 8.44
CA GLY A 78 17.16 -3.90 9.91
C GLY A 78 16.04 -4.85 10.38
N PRO A 79 16.02 -5.23 11.67
CA PRO A 79 14.99 -6.11 12.21
C PRO A 79 13.58 -5.48 12.18
N ASP A 80 13.49 -4.15 12.15
CA ASP A 80 12.22 -3.39 12.15
C ASP A 80 11.79 -2.94 10.74
N ASP A 81 12.53 -3.30 9.68
CA ASP A 81 12.22 -2.95 8.30
C ASP A 81 11.15 -3.90 7.69
N ASP A 82 9.96 -4.00 8.29
CA ASP A 82 8.92 -4.98 7.95
C ASP A 82 8.66 -5.13 6.44
N ASP A 83 8.54 -3.99 5.73
CA ASP A 83 8.25 -3.99 4.30
C ASP A 83 9.43 -4.49 3.46
N LYS A 84 10.67 -4.13 3.83
CA LYS A 84 11.87 -4.65 3.13
C LYS A 84 12.10 -6.12 3.44
N ILE A 85 11.84 -6.55 4.68
CA ILE A 85 11.90 -7.96 5.09
C ILE A 85 10.91 -8.76 4.26
N HIS A 86 9.67 -8.29 4.14
CA HIS A 86 8.65 -8.94 3.30
C HIS A 86 9.08 -9.00 1.83
N ALA A 87 9.50 -7.87 1.26
CA ALA A 87 9.91 -7.82 -0.14
C ALA A 87 11.09 -8.75 -0.44
N ALA A 88 12.10 -8.78 0.44
CA ALA A 88 13.25 -9.67 0.32
C ALA A 88 12.84 -11.14 0.46
N THR A 89 11.96 -11.46 1.41
CA THR A 89 11.45 -12.82 1.61
C THR A 89 10.68 -13.30 0.39
N ALA A 90 9.76 -12.48 -0.13
CA ALA A 90 8.99 -12.79 -1.35
C ALA A 90 9.88 -12.95 -2.59
N ALA A 91 10.94 -12.14 -2.72
CA ALA A 91 11.94 -12.30 -3.78
C ALA A 91 12.67 -13.64 -3.67
N VAL A 92 13.13 -14.02 -2.47
CA VAL A 92 13.78 -15.32 -2.29
C VAL A 92 12.82 -16.47 -2.59
N GLU A 93 11.57 -16.42 -2.10
CA GLU A 93 10.55 -17.44 -2.37
C GLU A 93 10.25 -17.60 -3.88
N SER A 94 10.26 -16.51 -4.64
CA SER A 94 9.95 -16.55 -6.07
C SER A 94 11.08 -17.09 -6.94
N TYR A 95 12.34 -16.97 -6.50
CA TYR A 95 13.51 -17.38 -7.29
C TYR A 95 14.27 -18.60 -6.72
N MET A 96 14.03 -19.00 -5.46
CA MET A 96 14.65 -20.18 -4.86
C MET A 96 13.65 -21.32 -4.64
N ASN A 97 14.02 -22.51 -5.13
CA ASN A 97 13.37 -23.75 -4.73
C ASN A 97 13.92 -24.20 -3.37
N GLN A 98 13.22 -23.81 -2.29
CA GLN A 98 13.64 -24.13 -0.93
C GLN A 98 13.76 -25.64 -0.69
N GLY A 99 12.87 -26.47 -1.28
CA GLY A 99 12.94 -27.92 -1.14
C GLY A 99 14.26 -28.50 -1.63
N LYS A 100 14.68 -28.14 -2.84
CA LYS A 100 16.00 -28.55 -3.38
C LYS A 100 17.17 -28.04 -2.55
N LEU A 101 17.06 -26.85 -1.98
CA LEU A 101 18.11 -26.28 -1.15
C LEU A 101 18.29 -27.07 0.15
N TRP A 102 17.18 -27.42 0.82
CA TRP A 102 17.21 -28.24 2.03
C TRP A 102 17.72 -29.65 1.75
N ASP A 103 17.31 -30.26 0.64
CA ASP A 103 17.79 -31.58 0.20
C ASP A 103 19.30 -31.58 -0.09
N THR A 104 19.85 -30.45 -0.55
CA THR A 104 21.28 -30.33 -0.89
C THR A 104 22.15 -30.04 0.33
N LEU A 105 21.61 -29.35 1.35
CA LEU A 105 22.38 -28.91 2.50
C LEU A 105 22.46 -29.95 3.63
N ASP A 106 21.69 -31.04 3.56
CA ASP A 106 21.65 -32.14 4.56
C ASP A 106 21.63 -31.62 6.01
N LEU A 107 20.89 -30.52 6.22
CA LEU A 107 20.79 -29.89 7.53
C LEU A 107 19.72 -30.63 8.34
N PRO A 108 19.97 -30.95 9.62
CA PRO A 108 18.96 -31.53 10.48
C PRO A 108 17.77 -30.57 10.51
N GLU A 109 16.57 -31.07 10.18
CA GLU A 109 15.32 -30.30 10.16
C GLU A 109 15.07 -29.64 11.53
N SER A 110 15.66 -28.46 11.75
CA SER A 110 15.23 -27.56 12.80
C SER A 110 14.02 -26.83 12.25
N ARG A 111 12.84 -27.45 12.34
CA ARG A 111 11.60 -26.68 12.28
C ARG A 111 11.47 -25.99 13.63
N PRO A 112 11.69 -24.66 13.75
CA PRO A 112 11.32 -24.00 14.98
C PRO A 112 9.81 -24.14 15.12
N ALA A 113 9.36 -24.88 16.14
CA ALA A 113 7.97 -24.90 16.54
C ALA A 113 7.59 -23.50 17.03
N LYS A 114 7.19 -22.64 16.09
CA LYS A 114 6.72 -21.27 16.35
C LYS A 114 5.24 -21.21 16.02
N ALA A 115 4.53 -20.36 16.75
CA ALA A 115 3.17 -19.93 16.42
C ALA A 115 3.02 -19.39 14.97
N GLY A 116 4.13 -19.14 14.26
CA GLY A 116 4.18 -18.91 12.81
C GLY A 116 3.71 -20.09 11.95
N SER A 117 3.92 -21.35 12.38
CA SER A 117 3.64 -22.53 11.54
C SER A 117 2.18 -22.68 11.10
N PHE A 118 1.21 -22.30 11.95
CA PHE A 118 -0.20 -22.41 11.61
C PHE A 118 -0.64 -21.31 10.63
N LEU A 119 -0.25 -20.06 10.89
CA LEU A 119 -0.55 -18.95 9.98
C LEU A 119 0.18 -19.10 8.65
N GLU A 120 1.44 -19.56 8.66
CA GLU A 120 2.20 -19.91 7.47
C GLU A 120 1.51 -21.04 6.69
N THR A 121 0.97 -22.05 7.37
CA THR A 121 0.18 -23.11 6.73
C THR A 121 -1.07 -22.54 6.07
N ILE A 122 -1.79 -21.61 6.73
CA ILE A 122 -2.97 -20.95 6.16
C ILE A 122 -2.58 -20.11 4.94
N VAL A 123 -1.52 -19.30 5.05
CA VAL A 123 -1.04 -18.44 3.96
C VAL A 123 -0.55 -19.29 2.79
N GLY A 124 0.15 -20.40 3.04
CA GLY A 124 0.56 -21.36 2.02
C GLY A 124 -0.63 -21.95 1.28
N LYS A 125 -1.65 -22.40 2.01
CA LYS A 125 -2.90 -22.90 1.40
C LYS A 125 -3.65 -21.80 0.64
N ALA A 126 -3.67 -20.57 1.14
CA ALA A 126 -4.29 -19.44 0.48
C ALA A 126 -3.62 -19.15 -0.87
N ARG A 127 -2.28 -19.14 -0.91
CA ARG A 127 -1.47 -19.00 -2.13
C ARG A 127 -1.81 -20.06 -3.17
N GLU A 128 -1.91 -21.33 -2.76
CA GLU A 128 -2.26 -22.43 -3.65
C GLU A 128 -3.68 -22.31 -4.24
N CYS A 129 -4.61 -21.71 -3.49
CA CYS A 129 -6.01 -21.60 -3.89
C CYS A 129 -6.28 -20.39 -4.80
N ASP A 130 -5.36 -19.41 -4.85
CA ASP A 130 -5.41 -18.16 -5.64
C ASP A 130 -6.82 -17.55 -5.70
N LYS A 131 -7.43 -17.36 -4.52
CA LYS A 131 -8.80 -16.87 -4.40
C LYS A 131 -8.86 -15.35 -4.41
N THR A 132 -10.02 -14.84 -4.80
CA THR A 132 -10.34 -13.41 -4.69
C THR A 132 -10.99 -13.11 -3.34
N ILE A 133 -10.53 -12.07 -2.64
CA ILE A 133 -11.16 -11.58 -1.42
C ILE A 133 -11.60 -10.13 -1.61
N VAL A 134 -12.86 -9.85 -1.27
CA VAL A 134 -13.46 -8.52 -1.33
C VAL A 134 -13.36 -7.86 0.05
N PHE A 135 -12.86 -6.63 0.07
CA PHE A 135 -12.71 -5.78 1.25
C PHE A 135 -13.68 -4.59 1.13
N PRO A 136 -14.84 -4.65 1.80
CA PRO A 136 -15.84 -3.58 1.75
C PRO A 136 -15.38 -2.27 2.39
N GLU A 137 -14.46 -2.34 3.35
CA GLU A 137 -13.84 -1.20 4.03
C GLU A 137 -12.65 -0.67 3.23
N GLY A 138 -12.79 -0.60 1.90
CA GLY A 138 -11.65 -0.40 0.99
C GLY A 138 -10.98 0.96 1.10
N GLU A 139 -11.63 1.94 1.74
CA GLU A 139 -11.11 3.28 2.02
C GLU A 139 -10.40 3.39 3.39
N GLU A 140 -10.45 2.34 4.20
CA GLU A 140 -9.84 2.35 5.53
C GLU A 140 -8.32 2.03 5.43
N PRO A 141 -7.44 2.82 6.07
CA PRO A 141 -6.00 2.69 5.86
C PRO A 141 -5.40 1.33 6.24
N ARG A 142 -5.88 0.67 7.31
CA ARG A 142 -5.38 -0.66 7.72
C ARG A 142 -5.75 -1.71 6.67
N THR A 143 -6.94 -1.62 6.11
CA THR A 143 -7.46 -2.50 5.05
C THR A 143 -6.66 -2.33 3.77
N ILE A 144 -6.36 -1.09 3.40
CA ILE A 144 -5.50 -0.76 2.26
C ILE A 144 -4.10 -1.36 2.43
N ARG A 145 -3.46 -1.18 3.59
CA ARG A 145 -2.15 -1.79 3.88
C ARG A 145 -2.19 -3.32 3.80
N ALA A 146 -3.24 -3.93 4.34
CA ALA A 146 -3.40 -5.39 4.32
C ALA A 146 -3.57 -5.91 2.88
N ALA A 147 -4.45 -5.30 2.09
CA ALA A 147 -4.67 -5.66 0.70
C ALA A 147 -3.38 -5.53 -0.14
N ALA A 148 -2.66 -4.42 0.00
CA ALA A 148 -1.38 -4.20 -0.67
C ALA A 148 -0.35 -5.30 -0.33
N ARG A 149 -0.21 -5.65 0.96
CA ARG A 149 0.70 -6.72 1.39
C ARG A 149 0.32 -8.09 0.84
N LEU A 150 -0.97 -8.40 0.82
CA LEU A 150 -1.48 -9.67 0.29
C LEU A 150 -1.26 -9.79 -1.23
N ALA A 151 -1.44 -8.70 -1.98
CA ALA A 151 -1.15 -8.64 -3.41
C ALA A 151 0.35 -8.79 -3.70
N LEU A 152 1.20 -8.02 -2.99
CA LEU A 152 2.65 -8.06 -3.16
C LEU A 152 3.22 -9.45 -2.88
N GLY A 153 2.74 -10.11 -1.82
CA GLY A 153 3.12 -11.46 -1.46
C GLY A 153 2.48 -12.57 -2.31
N ARG A 154 1.69 -12.19 -3.33
CA ARG A 154 0.91 -13.08 -4.21
C ARG A 154 0.11 -14.13 -3.44
N VAL A 155 -0.49 -13.71 -2.32
CA VAL A 155 -1.23 -14.60 -1.43
C VAL A 155 -2.63 -14.89 -1.96
N LEU A 156 -3.26 -13.87 -2.54
CA LEU A 156 -4.62 -13.88 -3.06
C LEU A 156 -4.84 -12.66 -3.97
N GLN A 157 -6.00 -12.56 -4.59
CA GLN A 157 -6.40 -11.41 -5.43
C GLN A 157 -7.32 -10.47 -4.62
N PRO A 158 -6.82 -9.37 -4.04
CA PRO A 158 -7.63 -8.49 -3.21
C PRO A 158 -8.44 -7.50 -4.06
N ILE A 159 -9.68 -7.23 -3.64
CA ILE A 159 -10.56 -6.22 -4.22
C ILE A 159 -10.96 -5.23 -3.14
N LEU A 160 -10.61 -3.95 -3.29
CA LEU A 160 -11.06 -2.87 -2.42
C LEU A 160 -12.34 -2.26 -3.00
N LEU A 161 -13.37 -2.11 -2.17
CA LEU A 161 -14.59 -1.40 -2.52
C LEU A 161 -14.58 0.01 -1.95
N GLY A 162 -14.86 1.02 -2.79
CA GLY A 162 -14.95 2.41 -2.38
C GLY A 162 -14.63 3.39 -3.49
N ASN A 163 -14.56 4.67 -3.15
CA ASN A 163 -14.21 5.70 -4.11
C ASN A 163 -12.72 5.58 -4.51
N PRO A 164 -12.39 5.44 -5.81
CA PRO A 164 -11.01 5.23 -6.25
C PRO A 164 -10.05 6.35 -5.85
N ASP A 165 -10.50 7.61 -5.89
CA ASP A 165 -9.66 8.76 -5.53
C ASP A 165 -9.31 8.74 -4.04
N ARG A 166 -10.29 8.41 -3.18
CA ARG A 166 -10.07 8.29 -1.73
C ARG A 166 -9.14 7.12 -1.39
N ILE A 167 -9.31 5.98 -2.06
CA ILE A 167 -8.45 4.80 -1.88
C ILE A 167 -7.02 5.12 -2.32
N ASN A 168 -6.83 5.71 -3.50
CA ASN A 168 -5.52 6.09 -3.99
C ASN A 168 -4.86 7.10 -3.06
N THR A 169 -5.57 8.15 -2.64
CA THR A 169 -5.06 9.15 -1.67
C THR A 169 -4.65 8.50 -0.35
N SER A 170 -5.44 7.55 0.17
CA SER A 170 -5.08 6.87 1.41
C SER A 170 -3.90 5.92 1.24
N ALA A 171 -3.80 5.19 0.12
CA ALA A 171 -2.64 4.34 -0.17
C ALA A 171 -1.36 5.18 -0.33
N GLU A 172 -1.52 6.36 -0.91
CA GLU A 172 -0.50 7.38 -1.02
C GLU A 172 -0.01 7.87 0.34
N ILE A 173 -0.92 8.25 1.26
CA ILE A 173 -0.55 8.65 2.63
C ILE A 173 0.14 7.50 3.38
N GLU A 174 -0.34 6.28 3.19
CA GLU A 174 0.21 5.07 3.81
C GLU A 174 1.51 4.56 3.14
N ASN A 175 1.93 5.21 2.05
CA ASN A 175 3.12 4.87 1.26
C ASN A 175 3.15 3.39 0.81
N VAL A 176 2.00 2.85 0.39
CA VAL A 176 1.86 1.47 -0.10
C VAL A 176 1.53 1.43 -1.59
N SER A 177 2.06 0.43 -2.30
CA SER A 177 1.70 0.16 -3.70
C SER A 177 0.42 -0.65 -3.78
N LEU A 178 -0.53 -0.22 -4.61
CA LEU A 178 -1.74 -0.98 -4.95
C LEU A 178 -1.57 -1.86 -6.19
N GLU A 179 -0.34 -2.11 -6.63
CA GLU A 179 -0.08 -3.04 -7.73
C GLU A 179 -0.62 -4.44 -7.40
N GLY A 180 -1.46 -4.98 -8.29
CA GLY A 180 -2.13 -6.26 -8.08
C GLY A 180 -3.39 -6.19 -7.19
N VAL A 181 -3.79 -4.99 -6.73
CA VAL A 181 -5.06 -4.78 -6.03
C VAL A 181 -6.10 -4.24 -7.00
N GLN A 182 -7.27 -4.87 -7.07
CA GLN A 182 -8.38 -4.36 -7.86
C GLN A 182 -9.18 -3.35 -7.04
N ILE A 183 -9.54 -2.22 -7.63
CA ILE A 183 -10.42 -1.22 -7.01
C ILE A 183 -11.75 -1.19 -7.76
N ILE A 184 -12.86 -1.26 -7.03
CA ILE A 184 -14.21 -1.16 -7.60
C ILE A 184 -14.97 -0.09 -6.83
N ASP A 185 -15.47 0.90 -7.55
CA ASP A 185 -16.51 1.81 -7.05
C ASP A 185 -17.87 1.14 -7.18
N PRO A 186 -18.57 0.80 -6.06
CA PRO A 186 -19.88 0.19 -6.11
C PRO A 186 -20.91 1.00 -6.90
N LEU A 187 -20.87 2.33 -6.78
CA LEU A 187 -21.84 3.25 -7.36
C LEU A 187 -21.62 3.44 -8.87
N ALA A 188 -20.37 3.43 -9.31
CA ALA A 188 -20.00 3.56 -10.73
C ALA A 188 -19.84 2.20 -11.45
N SER A 189 -19.99 1.08 -10.75
CA SER A 189 -19.75 -0.24 -11.33
C SER A 189 -20.82 -0.66 -12.34
N VAL A 190 -20.37 -1.18 -13.49
CA VAL A 190 -21.25 -1.79 -14.51
C VAL A 190 -22.04 -3.00 -13.99
N GLN A 191 -21.58 -3.64 -12.91
CA GLN A 191 -22.27 -4.79 -12.31
C GLN A 191 -23.38 -4.39 -11.32
N ARG A 192 -23.50 -3.10 -11.00
CA ARG A 192 -24.43 -2.58 -9.99
C ARG A 192 -25.87 -3.01 -10.24
N GLU A 193 -26.41 -2.78 -11.43
CA GLU A 193 -27.79 -3.16 -11.77
C GLU A 193 -27.99 -4.68 -11.76
N ARG A 194 -27.01 -5.44 -12.26
CA ARG A 194 -27.06 -6.91 -12.25
C ARG A 194 -27.08 -7.47 -10.83
N TYR A 195 -26.28 -6.89 -9.94
CA TYR A 195 -26.28 -7.29 -8.54
C TYR A 195 -27.61 -6.93 -7.87
N ALA A 196 -28.19 -5.76 -8.17
CA ALA A 196 -29.50 -5.37 -7.66
C ALA A 196 -30.60 -6.35 -8.09
N GLU A 197 -30.60 -6.77 -9.35
CA GLU A 197 -31.55 -7.76 -9.85
C GLU A 197 -31.36 -9.12 -9.14
N THR A 198 -30.12 -9.50 -8.84
CA THR A 198 -29.83 -10.74 -8.09
C THR A 198 -30.45 -10.68 -6.68
N VAL A 199 -30.33 -9.56 -5.98
CA VAL A 199 -30.93 -9.39 -4.65
C VAL A 199 -32.46 -9.37 -4.75
N TYR A 200 -33.02 -8.71 -5.77
CA TYR A 200 -34.45 -8.72 -6.04
C TYR A 200 -34.97 -10.15 -6.22
N GLU A 201 -34.34 -10.95 -7.08
CA GLU A 201 -34.75 -12.33 -7.34
C GLU A 201 -34.71 -13.21 -6.08
N ILE A 202 -33.71 -13.03 -5.21
CA ILE A 202 -33.58 -13.77 -3.94
C ILE A 202 -34.67 -13.36 -2.92
N ARG A 203 -35.11 -12.09 -2.93
CA ARG A 203 -35.99 -11.54 -1.88
C ARG A 203 -37.43 -11.28 -2.32
N ARG A 204 -37.77 -11.36 -3.61
CA ARG A 204 -39.13 -11.10 -4.12
C ARG A 204 -40.23 -11.99 -3.51
N HIS A 205 -39.87 -13.19 -3.07
CA HIS A 205 -40.79 -14.17 -2.49
C HIS A 205 -40.83 -14.13 -0.95
N LYS A 206 -40.00 -13.29 -0.31
CA LYS A 206 -39.97 -13.15 1.16
C LYS A 206 -41.01 -12.13 1.63
N ARG A 207 -41.50 -12.30 2.86
CA ARG A 207 -42.50 -11.43 3.49
C ARG A 207 -41.94 -10.00 3.59
N GLY A 208 -42.65 -9.01 3.02
CA GLY A 208 -42.16 -7.62 2.88
C GLY A 208 -41.59 -7.30 1.49
N SER A 209 -42.14 -7.94 0.44
CA SER A 209 -41.76 -7.92 -0.97
C SER A 209 -40.85 -6.75 -1.38
N MET A 210 -39.58 -7.05 -1.64
CA MET A 210 -38.62 -6.07 -2.13
C MET A 210 -38.90 -5.77 -3.61
N THR A 211 -38.97 -4.49 -3.96
CA THR A 211 -39.03 -4.00 -5.34
C THR A 211 -37.63 -3.92 -5.96
N ARG A 212 -37.53 -3.75 -7.28
CA ARG A 212 -36.23 -3.52 -7.93
C ARG A 212 -35.54 -2.25 -7.45
N GLU A 213 -36.31 -1.18 -7.25
CA GLU A 213 -35.80 0.10 -6.76
C GLU A 213 -35.24 -0.03 -5.33
N THR A 214 -35.95 -0.72 -4.45
CA THR A 214 -35.46 -0.97 -3.08
C THR A 214 -34.26 -1.92 -3.05
N ALA A 215 -34.16 -2.87 -3.99
CA ALA A 215 -32.99 -3.72 -4.15
C ALA A 215 -31.74 -2.92 -4.58
N LEU A 216 -31.91 -1.98 -5.51
CA LEU A 216 -30.85 -1.08 -5.96
C LEU A 216 -30.39 -0.15 -4.84
N GLN A 217 -31.34 0.51 -4.16
CA GLN A 217 -31.06 1.35 -2.99
C GLN A 217 -30.31 0.59 -1.90
N TRP A 218 -30.70 -0.67 -1.64
CA TRP A 218 -30.04 -1.49 -0.64
C TRP A 218 -28.57 -1.76 -0.99
N ILE A 219 -28.24 -2.04 -2.26
CA ILE A 219 -26.85 -2.23 -2.68
C ILE A 219 -26.04 -0.94 -2.60
N ASP A 220 -26.67 0.19 -2.94
CA ASP A 220 -26.01 1.50 -2.91
C ASP A 220 -25.78 2.04 -1.49
N GLU A 221 -26.57 1.58 -0.53
CA GLU A 221 -26.50 2.02 0.87
C GLU A 221 -25.14 1.72 1.51
N SER A 222 -24.49 0.62 1.11
CA SER A 222 -23.21 0.23 1.70
C SER A 222 -22.35 -0.63 0.77
N PRO A 223 -21.03 -0.37 0.69
CA PRO A 223 -20.07 -1.29 0.08
C PRO A 223 -20.16 -2.72 0.62
N ILE A 224 -20.60 -2.91 1.87
CA ILE A 224 -20.80 -4.24 2.48
C ILE A 224 -21.93 -4.98 1.77
N HIS A 225 -23.05 -4.30 1.47
CA HIS A 225 -24.16 -4.90 0.74
C HIS A 225 -23.72 -5.31 -0.67
N TYR A 226 -23.03 -4.41 -1.39
CA TYR A 226 -22.45 -4.70 -2.70
C TYR A 226 -21.48 -5.91 -2.64
N GLY A 227 -20.54 -5.90 -1.70
CA GLY A 227 -19.56 -6.96 -1.52
C GLY A 227 -20.19 -8.31 -1.18
N THR A 228 -21.26 -8.31 -0.38
CA THR A 228 -22.01 -9.53 -0.03
C THR A 228 -22.61 -10.20 -1.26
N VAL A 229 -23.16 -9.41 -2.18
CA VAL A 229 -23.75 -9.93 -3.43
C VAL A 229 -22.67 -10.40 -4.39
N MET A 230 -21.52 -9.71 -4.42
CA MET A 230 -20.38 -10.06 -5.26
C MET A 230 -19.84 -11.47 -4.97
N VAL A 231 -19.84 -11.89 -3.70
CA VAL A 231 -19.38 -13.23 -3.29
C VAL A 231 -20.45 -14.32 -3.37
N GLN A 232 -21.71 -13.97 -3.61
CA GLN A 232 -22.85 -14.89 -3.55
C GLN A 232 -23.06 -15.72 -4.83
N ARG A 233 -22.00 -15.92 -5.63
CA ARG A 233 -22.03 -16.68 -6.88
C ARG A 233 -21.95 -18.19 -6.67
#